data_AF-A0A0D2MAF0-F1
#
_entry.id   AF-A0A0D2MAF0-F1
#
_cell.length_a   1.000
_cell.length_b   1.000
_cell.length_c   1.000
_cell.angle_alpha   90.00
_cell.angle_beta   90.00
_cell.angle_gamma   90.00
#
_symmetry.space_group_name_H-M   'P 1'
#
loop_
_entity.id
_entity.type
_entity.pdbx_description
1 polymer ?
#
loop_
_entity_poly.entity_id
_entity_poly.type
_entity_poly.pdbx_seq_one_letter_code
_entity_poly.pdbx_strand_id
1 'polypeptide(L)'
;MYHSGSQVTLVNPQPPVELVCSKNSVLNTLLLRDGKPYYSISTLDKSVSCTRITDLRTQELLVTIQRRWVASDTITFTQRYGGEKLKLKEWLRNSESQETDLPSSIWHVSTGNGNFMWKSDAQTRLALYPEGSLDRPLAWIKAGASASFFIQRDAESFIDEILPGFVILEQEMREKEKRMGLFYSEPTINPRRVFF
;
A
#
# COMPACT_ATOMS: atom_id res chain seq x y z
N MET A 1 -19.91 7.01 -50.83
CA MET A 1 -19.21 7.34 -49.57
C MET A 1 -19.21 6.08 -48.71
N TYR A 2 -18.07 5.41 -48.56
CA TYR A 2 -17.96 4.17 -47.78
C TYR A 2 -17.68 4.49 -46.30
N HIS A 3 -18.44 3.85 -45.41
CA HIS A 3 -18.26 3.89 -43.96
C HIS A 3 -17.03 3.07 -43.57
N SER A 4 -16.06 3.69 -42.90
CA SER A 4 -15.00 2.97 -42.18
C SER A 4 -15.53 2.60 -40.79
N GLY A 5 -16.05 1.38 -40.66
CA GLY A 5 -16.35 0.80 -39.35
C GLY A 5 -15.04 0.47 -38.62
N SER A 6 -14.76 1.19 -37.54
CA SER A 6 -13.64 0.89 -36.64
C SER A 6 -13.93 -0.42 -35.91
N GLN A 7 -13.16 -1.46 -36.20
CA GLN A 7 -13.21 -2.73 -35.49
C GLN A 7 -12.60 -2.55 -34.09
N VAL A 8 -13.44 -2.46 -33.06
CA VAL A 8 -13.01 -2.46 -31.66
C VAL A 8 -12.61 -3.88 -31.30
N THR A 9 -11.31 -4.17 -31.25
CA THR A 9 -10.81 -5.44 -30.75
C THR A 9 -11.00 -5.48 -29.24
N LEU A 10 -11.88 -6.35 -28.75
CA LEU A 10 -12.12 -6.55 -27.32
C LEU A 10 -10.91 -7.27 -26.71
N VAL A 11 -9.88 -6.51 -26.32
CA VAL A 11 -8.73 -7.08 -25.60
C VAL A 11 -9.17 -7.34 -24.17
N ASN A 12 -9.23 -8.62 -23.78
CA ASN A 12 -9.51 -8.98 -22.39
C ASN A 12 -8.32 -8.49 -21.53
N PRO A 13 -8.52 -7.53 -20.60
CA PRO A 13 -7.43 -7.02 -19.79
C PRO A 13 -6.84 -8.15 -18.94
N GLN A 14 -5.52 -8.20 -18.84
CA GLN A 14 -4.86 -9.17 -17.99
C GLN A 14 -5.29 -8.97 -16.53
N PRO A 15 -5.50 -10.06 -15.76
CA PRO A 15 -5.88 -9.95 -14.37
C PRO A 15 -4.77 -9.27 -13.55
N PRO A 16 -5.15 -8.48 -12.52
CA PRO A 16 -4.20 -7.89 -11.59
C PRO A 16 -3.32 -8.93 -10.91
N VAL A 17 -2.14 -8.51 -10.47
CA VAL A 17 -1.32 -9.31 -9.56
C VAL A 17 -1.89 -9.21 -8.15
N GLU A 18 -2.10 -10.36 -7.54
CA GLU A 18 -2.44 -10.47 -6.12
C GLU A 18 -1.20 -10.79 -5.29
N LEU A 19 -0.99 -10.01 -4.23
CA LEU A 19 0.02 -10.20 -3.20
C LEU A 19 -0.67 -10.37 -1.85
N VAL A 20 -0.66 -11.58 -1.32
CA VAL A 20 -1.32 -11.92 -0.04
C VAL A 20 -0.35 -11.73 1.11
N CYS A 21 -0.74 -10.97 2.12
CA CYS A 21 0.05 -10.85 3.36
C CYS A 21 0.06 -12.18 4.13
N SER A 22 1.23 -12.67 4.51
CA SER A 22 1.36 -13.92 5.29
C SER A 22 0.85 -13.81 6.73
N LYS A 23 0.64 -12.59 7.22
CA LYS A 23 0.08 -12.25 8.53
C LYS A 23 -0.91 -11.10 8.37
N ASN A 24 -1.82 -10.93 9.34
CA ASN A 24 -2.67 -9.73 9.45
C ASN A 24 -1.87 -8.53 10.00
N SER A 25 -0.74 -8.23 9.36
CA SER A 25 0.17 -7.14 9.66
C SER A 25 0.90 -6.76 8.37
N VAL A 26 1.11 -5.46 8.16
CA VAL A 26 1.99 -4.95 7.10
C VAL A 26 3.45 -4.92 7.50
N LEU A 27 3.75 -5.11 8.79
CA LEU A 27 5.10 -5.16 9.33
C LEU A 27 5.52 -6.61 9.60
N ASN A 28 6.80 -6.91 9.39
CA ASN A 28 7.39 -8.24 9.60
C ASN A 28 6.57 -9.36 8.93
N THR A 29 6.20 -9.09 7.67
CA THR A 29 5.29 -9.89 6.86
C THR A 29 5.94 -10.24 5.52
N LEU A 30 5.44 -11.30 4.91
CA LEU A 30 5.78 -11.67 3.55
C LEU A 30 4.59 -11.36 2.66
N LEU A 31 4.85 -10.82 1.48
CA LEU A 31 3.87 -10.72 0.42
C LEU A 31 4.02 -11.94 -0.48
N LEU A 32 2.98 -12.76 -0.52
CA LEU A 32 2.95 -14.03 -1.24
C LEU A 32 2.20 -13.87 -2.56
N ARG A 33 2.74 -14.43 -3.64
CA ARG A 33 2.02 -14.61 -4.90
C ARG A 33 1.94 -16.09 -5.19
N ASP A 34 0.73 -16.60 -5.41
CA ASP A 34 0.48 -18.04 -5.61
C ASP A 34 1.09 -18.91 -4.50
N GLY A 35 1.00 -18.44 -3.25
CA GLY A 35 1.55 -19.10 -2.06
C GLY A 35 3.08 -19.01 -1.91
N LYS A 36 3.79 -18.38 -2.85
CA LYS A 36 5.25 -18.25 -2.82
C LYS A 36 5.66 -16.86 -2.34
N PRO A 37 6.69 -16.72 -1.48
CA PRO A 37 7.21 -15.42 -1.08
C PRO A 37 7.76 -14.61 -2.27
N TYR A 38 7.24 -13.40 -2.45
CA TYR A 38 7.69 -12.47 -3.50
C TYR A 38 8.39 -11.26 -2.92
N TYR A 39 7.82 -10.67 -1.86
CA TYR A 39 8.45 -9.55 -1.16
C TYR A 39 8.49 -9.81 0.34
N SER A 40 9.53 -9.28 1.00
CA SER A 40 9.63 -9.24 2.44
C SER A 40 9.54 -7.80 2.92
N ILE A 41 8.69 -7.55 3.91
CA ILE A 41 8.63 -6.29 4.66
C ILE A 41 9.12 -6.57 6.07
N SER A 42 10.32 -6.09 6.41
CA SER A 42 10.96 -6.36 7.70
C SER A 42 11.29 -5.07 8.45
N THR A 43 11.01 -5.05 9.75
CA THR A 43 11.42 -3.96 10.64
C THR A 43 12.64 -4.41 11.43
N LEU A 44 13.69 -3.60 11.47
CA LEU A 44 14.93 -4.00 12.14
C LEU A 44 14.88 -3.85 13.66
N ASP A 45 13.94 -3.06 14.17
CA ASP A 45 13.90 -2.64 15.56
C ASP A 45 12.48 -2.67 16.14
N LYS A 46 12.39 -2.80 17.47
CA LYS A 46 11.10 -2.85 18.19
C LYS A 46 10.28 -1.56 18.05
N SER A 47 10.95 -0.43 17.81
CA SER A 47 10.33 0.88 17.58
C SER A 47 9.86 1.10 16.14
N VAL A 48 10.08 0.15 15.22
CA VAL A 48 9.69 0.30 13.80
C VAL A 48 10.35 1.54 13.17
N SER A 49 11.53 1.93 13.67
CA SER A 49 12.28 3.08 13.16
C SER A 49 12.93 2.79 11.81
N CYS A 50 13.15 1.53 11.45
CA CYS A 50 13.68 1.14 10.14
C CYS A 50 12.90 -0.03 9.55
N THR A 51 12.21 0.23 8.44
CA THR A 51 11.51 -0.80 7.65
C THR A 51 12.23 -0.99 6.32
N ARG A 52 12.46 -2.24 5.92
CA ARG A 52 13.06 -2.61 4.63
C ARG A 52 12.06 -3.42 3.81
N ILE A 53 12.02 -3.12 2.51
CA ILE A 53 11.26 -3.88 1.52
C ILE A 53 12.24 -4.53 0.57
N THR A 54 12.21 -5.86 0.47
CA THR A 54 13.13 -6.66 -0.35
C THR A 54 12.35 -7.51 -1.34
N ASP A 55 12.79 -7.54 -2.60
CA ASP A 55 12.33 -8.53 -3.58
C ASP A 55 13.05 -9.86 -3.33
N LEU A 56 12.29 -10.90 -2.98
CA LEU A 56 12.84 -12.20 -2.62
C LEU A 56 13.23 -13.05 -3.84
N ARG A 57 12.84 -12.65 -5.04
CA ARG A 57 13.23 -13.35 -6.28
C ARG A 57 14.63 -12.96 -6.69
N THR A 58 14.96 -11.68 -6.55
CA THR A 58 16.28 -11.11 -6.90
C THR A 58 17.20 -10.92 -5.69
N GLN A 59 16.67 -11.07 -4.47
CA GLN A 59 17.34 -10.74 -3.21
C GLN A 59 17.76 -9.26 -3.12
N GLU A 60 17.07 -8.40 -3.87
CA GLU A 60 17.37 -6.99 -3.96
C GLU A 60 16.59 -6.20 -2.91
N LEU A 61 17.29 -5.33 -2.18
CA LEU A 61 16.65 -4.32 -1.35
C LEU A 61 16.02 -3.27 -2.26
N LEU A 62 14.70 -3.11 -2.22
CA LEU A 62 14.01 -2.10 -3.01
C LEU A 62 13.99 -0.75 -2.29
N VAL A 63 13.60 -0.77 -1.02
CA VAL A 63 13.31 0.45 -0.26
C VAL A 63 13.72 0.32 1.20
N THR A 64 14.23 1.42 1.76
CA THR A 64 14.39 1.62 3.21
C THR A 64 13.57 2.81 3.67
N ILE A 65 12.69 2.61 4.65
CA ILE A 65 11.89 3.65 5.30
C ILE A 65 12.47 3.85 6.70
N GLN A 66 12.90 5.07 7.02
CA GLN A 66 13.40 5.44 8.33
C GLN A 66 12.43 6.40 9.02
N ARG A 67 11.81 5.95 10.11
CA ARG A 67 10.98 6.76 11.00
C ARG A 67 11.82 7.29 12.16
N ARG A 68 11.71 8.57 12.48
CA ARG A 68 12.55 9.24 13.48
C ARG A 68 11.70 10.05 14.44
N TRP A 69 12.06 10.00 15.73
CA TRP A 69 11.38 10.76 16.76
C TRP A 69 11.71 12.26 16.71
N VAL A 70 12.98 12.60 16.45
CA VAL A 70 13.48 13.99 16.53
C VAL A 70 13.65 14.65 15.16
N ALA A 71 13.85 13.85 14.11
CA ALA A 71 14.09 14.35 12.74
C ALA A 71 12.97 13.91 11.81
N SER A 72 12.93 14.47 10.59
CA SER A 72 11.93 14.05 9.61
C SER A 72 12.11 12.59 9.20
N ASP A 73 10.99 11.90 9.07
CA ASP A 73 10.91 10.59 8.44
C ASP A 73 11.40 10.65 7.00
N THR A 74 12.01 9.57 6.55
CA THR A 74 12.69 9.53 5.26
C THR A 74 12.53 8.18 4.57
N ILE A 75 12.66 8.21 3.26
CA ILE A 75 12.57 7.04 2.38
C ILE A 75 13.74 7.06 1.40
N THR A 76 14.33 5.90 1.16
CA THR A 76 15.40 5.70 0.19
C THR A 76 15.02 4.55 -0.73
N PHE A 77 15.03 4.80 -2.02
CA PHE A 77 14.79 3.80 -3.07
C PHE A 77 16.14 3.36 -3.63
N THR A 78 16.44 2.07 -3.65
CA THR A 78 17.76 1.61 -4.09
C THR A 78 18.03 1.90 -5.57
N GLN A 79 17.01 1.73 -6.42
CA GLN A 79 17.13 1.88 -7.88
C GLN A 79 16.45 3.13 -8.45
N ARG A 80 15.85 3.96 -7.59
CA ARG A 80 15.16 5.20 -7.99
C ARG A 80 15.78 6.39 -7.31
N TYR A 81 15.57 7.57 -7.89
CA TYR A 81 16.06 8.84 -7.33
C TYR A 81 17.56 8.81 -7.02
N GLY A 82 18.36 8.09 -7.81
CA GLY A 82 19.81 7.96 -7.61
C GLY A 82 20.25 7.31 -6.29
N GLY A 83 19.35 6.62 -5.57
CA GLY A 83 19.65 6.12 -4.22
C GLY A 83 19.60 7.21 -3.15
N GLU A 84 19.11 8.41 -3.48
CA GLU A 84 19.06 9.53 -2.54
C GLU A 84 18.01 9.33 -1.46
N LYS A 85 18.25 10.02 -0.35
CA LYS A 85 17.37 10.02 0.81
C LYS A 85 16.34 11.14 0.69
N LEU A 86 15.08 10.78 0.50
CA LEU A 86 13.97 11.72 0.40
C LEU A 86 13.29 11.89 1.76
N LYS A 87 12.78 13.09 2.04
CA LYS A 87 11.87 13.30 3.18
C LYS A 87 10.52 12.71 2.85
N LEU A 88 9.99 11.92 3.77
CA LEU A 88 8.74 11.19 3.57
C LEU A 88 7.57 12.14 3.27
N LYS A 89 7.44 13.22 4.04
CA LYS A 89 6.41 14.25 3.86
C LYS A 89 6.49 15.02 2.54
N GLU A 90 7.65 15.02 1.87
CA GLU A 90 7.84 15.69 0.58
C GLU A 90 7.52 14.73 -0.58
N TRP A 91 7.80 13.44 -0.40
CA TRP A 91 7.51 12.38 -1.36
C TRP A 91 6.03 11.96 -1.33
N LEU A 92 5.46 11.77 -0.14
CA LEU A 92 4.06 11.38 0.09
C LEU A 92 3.36 12.50 0.85
N ARG A 93 2.62 13.32 0.13
CA ARG A 93 2.02 14.56 0.65
C ARG A 93 0.55 14.34 0.97
N ASN A 94 0.16 14.51 2.22
CA ASN A 94 -1.26 14.49 2.60
C ASN A 94 -1.92 15.80 2.15
N SER A 95 -2.96 15.71 1.32
CA SER A 95 -3.87 16.82 1.06
C SER A 95 -5.02 16.73 2.07
N GLU A 96 -4.75 17.17 3.29
CA GLU A 96 -5.84 17.40 4.25
C GLU A 96 -6.72 18.51 3.66
N SER A 97 -7.86 18.13 3.10
CA SER A 97 -8.86 19.08 2.65
C SER A 97 -9.35 19.85 3.87
N GLN A 98 -9.09 21.16 3.92
CA GLN A 98 -9.71 22.06 4.89
C GLN A 98 -11.21 22.29 4.60
N GLU A 99 -11.73 21.75 3.49
CA GLU A 99 -13.11 21.97 3.03
C GLU A 99 -13.66 20.69 2.41
N THR A 100 -14.22 19.78 3.19
CA THR A 100 -15.40 18.95 2.86
C THR A 100 -15.65 17.92 3.94
N ASP A 101 -16.92 17.67 4.25
CA ASP A 101 -17.44 16.67 5.21
C ASP A 101 -17.15 15.20 4.82
N LEU A 102 -16.13 14.94 3.99
CA LEU A 102 -15.73 13.59 3.61
C LEU A 102 -14.50 13.17 4.43
N PRO A 103 -14.56 12.04 5.17
CA PRO A 103 -13.45 11.56 6.01
C PRO A 103 -12.30 10.94 5.20
N SER A 104 -12.22 11.19 3.89
CA SER A 104 -11.27 10.53 2.99
C SER A 104 -9.95 11.28 2.97
N SER A 105 -8.95 10.78 3.69
CA SER A 105 -7.57 11.25 3.52
C SER A 105 -7.08 10.91 2.11
N ILE A 106 -6.47 11.90 1.44
CA ILE A 106 -5.87 11.76 0.12
C ILE A 106 -4.37 12.06 0.26
N TRP A 107 -3.54 11.21 -0.32
CA TRP A 107 -2.08 11.41 -0.33
C TRP A 107 -1.55 11.41 -1.74
N HIS A 108 -0.87 12.48 -2.12
CA HIS A 108 -0.25 12.63 -3.43
C HIS A 108 1.18 12.10 -3.42
N VAL A 109 1.56 11.43 -4.49
CA VAL A 109 2.93 10.98 -4.74
C VAL A 109 3.32 11.34 -6.18
N SER A 110 4.47 12.01 -6.32
CA SER A 110 5.05 12.37 -7.62
C SER A 110 6.29 11.52 -7.87
N THR A 111 6.30 10.82 -9.00
CA THR A 111 7.38 9.91 -9.35
C THR A 111 7.82 10.07 -10.80
N GLY A 112 8.91 9.39 -11.18
CA GLY A 112 9.37 9.39 -12.57
C GLY A 112 8.35 8.77 -13.54
N ASN A 113 7.41 7.99 -13.01
CA ASN A 113 6.35 7.32 -13.77
C ASN A 113 5.05 8.14 -13.86
N GLY A 114 4.95 9.27 -13.16
CA GLY A 114 3.80 10.15 -13.17
C GLY A 114 3.41 10.64 -11.78
N ASN A 115 2.26 11.29 -11.71
CA ASN A 115 1.65 11.67 -10.44
C ASN A 115 0.50 10.74 -10.12
N PHE A 116 0.41 10.37 -8.84
CA PHE A 116 -0.59 9.45 -8.35
C PHE A 116 -1.17 9.93 -7.03
N MET A 117 -2.36 9.45 -6.70
CA MET A 117 -3.01 9.71 -5.43
C MET A 117 -3.43 8.40 -4.75
N TRP A 118 -3.05 8.25 -3.50
CA TRP A 118 -3.63 7.27 -2.60
C TRP A 118 -4.90 7.85 -1.99
N LYS A 119 -5.95 7.05 -1.98
CA LYS A 119 -7.24 7.39 -1.37
C LYS A 119 -7.68 6.23 -0.47
N SER A 120 -8.19 6.58 0.71
CA SER A 120 -8.93 5.65 1.57
C SER A 120 -10.42 5.94 1.46
N ASP A 121 -11.24 4.94 1.16
CA ASP A 121 -12.70 5.03 1.25
C ASP A 121 -13.33 3.76 1.86
N ALA A 122 -14.66 3.77 2.02
CA ALA A 122 -15.37 2.67 2.68
C ALA A 122 -15.33 1.35 1.90
N GLN A 123 -15.15 1.40 0.57
CA GLN A 123 -15.11 0.20 -0.27
C GLN A 123 -13.69 -0.34 -0.41
N THR A 124 -12.74 0.56 -0.56
CA THR A 124 -11.32 0.30 -0.71
C THR A 124 -10.59 0.93 0.46
N ARG A 125 -10.16 0.08 1.40
CA ARG A 125 -9.39 0.51 2.59
C ARG A 125 -8.25 1.45 2.19
N LEU A 126 -7.58 1.12 1.08
CA LEU A 126 -6.61 1.97 0.41
C LEU A 126 -6.55 1.61 -1.07
N ALA A 127 -6.54 2.63 -1.93
CA ALA A 127 -6.36 2.46 -3.38
C ALA A 127 -5.52 3.59 -3.97
N LEU A 128 -4.68 3.24 -4.95
CA LEU A 128 -3.81 4.14 -5.70
C LEU A 128 -4.42 4.42 -7.08
N TYR A 129 -4.53 5.69 -7.44
CA TYR A 129 -5.07 6.16 -8.70
C TYR A 129 -4.07 7.06 -9.43
N PRO A 130 -4.05 7.10 -10.76
CA PRO A 130 -3.39 8.18 -11.49
C PRO A 130 -4.00 9.54 -11.11
N GLU A 131 -3.17 10.58 -11.04
CA GLU A 131 -3.68 11.94 -10.82
C GLU A 131 -4.53 12.37 -12.04
N GLY A 132 -5.82 12.65 -11.80
CA GLY A 132 -6.78 13.02 -12.86
C GLY A 132 -7.68 11.89 -13.37
N SER A 133 -7.52 10.65 -12.89
CA SER A 133 -8.42 9.53 -13.24
C SER A 133 -8.76 8.68 -12.02
N LEU A 134 -10.04 8.69 -11.62
CA LEU A 134 -10.54 7.92 -10.47
C LEU A 134 -11.29 6.64 -10.87
N ASP A 135 -11.42 6.38 -12.16
CA ASP A 135 -12.25 5.29 -12.67
C ASP A 135 -11.61 3.91 -12.45
N ARG A 136 -10.28 3.86 -12.41
CA ARG A 136 -9.52 2.60 -12.31
C ARG A 136 -8.31 2.74 -11.39
N PRO A 137 -8.30 2.04 -10.24
CA PRO A 137 -7.11 2.02 -9.40
C PRO A 137 -6.00 1.19 -10.04
N LEU A 138 -4.76 1.66 -9.87
CA LEU A 138 -3.52 0.97 -10.24
C LEU A 138 -3.11 -0.05 -9.18
N ALA A 139 -3.45 0.20 -7.91
CA ALA A 139 -3.26 -0.75 -6.84
C ALA A 139 -4.33 -0.55 -5.76
N TRP A 140 -4.71 -1.60 -5.03
CA TRP A 140 -5.67 -1.49 -3.93
C TRP A 140 -5.56 -2.63 -2.94
N ILE A 141 -6.09 -2.41 -1.73
CA ILE A 141 -6.23 -3.44 -0.70
C ILE A 141 -7.65 -3.97 -0.69
N LYS A 142 -7.78 -5.29 -0.62
CA LYS A 142 -9.01 -5.94 -0.19
C LYS A 142 -8.83 -6.50 1.21
N ALA A 143 -9.68 -6.05 2.14
CA ALA A 143 -9.73 -6.62 3.48
C ALA A 143 -10.33 -8.04 3.42
N GLY A 144 -9.79 -8.94 4.23
CA GLY A 144 -10.18 -10.34 4.34
C GLY A 144 -9.50 -10.99 5.55
N ALA A 145 -9.58 -12.32 5.67
CA ALA A 145 -8.87 -13.06 6.72
C ALA A 145 -7.35 -12.79 6.71
N SER A 146 -6.80 -12.65 5.50
CA SER A 146 -5.52 -12.02 5.22
C SER A 146 -5.76 -10.83 4.29
N ALA A 147 -5.03 -9.73 4.50
CA ALA A 147 -5.07 -8.61 3.57
C ALA A 147 -4.43 -9.02 2.24
N SER A 148 -5.13 -8.78 1.13
CA SER A 148 -4.60 -8.96 -0.22
C SER A 148 -4.36 -7.60 -0.86
N PHE A 149 -3.16 -7.41 -1.40
CA PHE A 149 -2.75 -6.23 -2.14
C PHE A 149 -2.76 -6.54 -3.63
N PHE A 150 -3.59 -5.83 -4.38
CA PHE A 150 -3.75 -6.00 -5.82
C PHE A 150 -3.02 -4.89 -6.56
N ILE A 151 -2.36 -5.24 -7.67
CA ILE A 151 -1.61 -4.31 -8.51
C ILE A 151 -1.96 -4.60 -9.97
N GLN A 152 -2.32 -3.57 -10.72
CA GLN A 152 -2.53 -3.68 -12.15
C GLN A 152 -1.21 -4.04 -12.86
N ARG A 153 -1.31 -4.79 -13.95
CA ARG A 153 -0.15 -5.33 -14.69
C ARG A 153 0.78 -4.24 -15.23
N ASP A 154 0.20 -3.15 -15.70
CA ASP A 154 0.92 -1.96 -16.18
C ASP A 154 1.66 -1.23 -15.05
N ALA A 155 1.16 -1.34 -13.82
CA ALA A 155 1.75 -0.74 -12.63
C ALA A 155 2.88 -1.57 -11.98
N GLU A 156 3.07 -2.84 -12.39
CA GLU A 156 4.17 -3.68 -11.87
C GLU A 156 5.56 -3.06 -12.10
N SER A 157 5.71 -2.25 -13.16
CA SER A 157 6.99 -1.64 -13.55
C SER A 157 7.54 -0.60 -12.56
N PHE A 158 6.72 -0.12 -11.64
CA PHE A 158 7.12 0.82 -10.57
C PHE A 158 6.61 0.36 -9.20
N ILE A 159 6.52 -0.97 -9.01
CA ILE A 159 6.11 -1.59 -7.75
C ILE A 159 6.98 -1.18 -6.55
N ASP A 160 8.23 -0.82 -6.81
CA ASP A 160 9.18 -0.28 -5.84
C ASP A 160 8.74 1.06 -5.25
N GLU A 161 7.89 1.82 -5.95
CA GLU A 161 7.28 3.07 -5.47
C GLU A 161 5.87 2.84 -4.88
N ILE A 162 5.13 1.85 -5.39
CA ILE A 162 3.78 1.50 -4.91
C ILE A 162 3.83 0.83 -3.53
N LEU A 163 4.66 -0.21 -3.35
CA LEU A 163 4.75 -0.96 -2.10
C LEU A 163 5.06 -0.12 -0.86
N PRO A 164 6.06 0.78 -0.87
CA PRO A 164 6.31 1.61 0.30
C PRO A 164 5.14 2.55 0.61
N GLY A 165 4.47 3.12 -0.39
CA GLY A 165 3.28 3.96 -0.19
C GLY A 165 2.20 3.19 0.56
N PHE A 166 1.91 1.96 0.13
CA PHE A 166 1.02 1.04 0.84
C PHE A 166 1.48 0.79 2.29
N VAL A 167 2.74 0.41 2.50
CA VAL A 167 3.27 0.09 3.83
C VAL A 167 3.19 1.26 4.79
N ILE A 168 3.48 2.48 4.32
CA ILE A 168 3.45 3.71 5.12
C ILE A 168 2.02 4.05 5.52
N LEU A 169 1.11 4.11 4.55
CA LEU A 169 -0.27 4.53 4.77
C LEU A 169 -1.07 3.52 5.59
N GLU A 170 -0.86 2.21 5.36
CA GLU A 170 -1.53 1.17 6.14
C GLU A 170 -1.06 1.17 7.61
N GLN A 171 0.21 1.51 7.87
CA GLN A 171 0.68 1.73 9.24
C GLN A 171 0.04 2.95 9.87
N GLU A 172 0.01 4.10 9.17
CA GLU A 172 -0.62 5.32 9.68
C GLU A 172 -2.11 5.10 10.01
N MET A 173 -2.85 4.41 9.14
CA MET A 173 -4.26 4.08 9.38
C MET A 173 -4.43 3.18 10.60
N ARG A 174 -3.62 2.11 10.73
CA ARG A 174 -3.69 1.23 11.91
C ARG A 174 -3.32 1.94 13.20
N GLU A 175 -2.38 2.89 13.17
CA GLU A 175 -2.04 3.73 14.32
C GLU A 175 -3.16 4.72 14.68
N LYS A 176 -3.83 5.30 13.67
CA LYS A 176 -5.04 6.12 13.88
C LYS A 176 -6.18 5.29 14.49
N GLU A 177 -6.46 4.09 13.96
CA GLU A 177 -7.46 3.14 14.48
C GLU A 177 -7.18 2.76 15.94
N LYS A 178 -5.91 2.45 16.27
CA LYS A 178 -5.45 2.18 17.65
C LYS A 178 -5.74 3.36 18.59
N ARG A 179 -5.43 4.59 18.15
CA ARG A 179 -5.65 5.81 18.96
C ARG A 179 -7.13 6.14 19.16
N MET A 180 -7.97 5.86 18.16
CA MET A 180 -9.41 6.08 18.23
C MET A 180 -10.17 4.96 18.95
N GLY A 181 -9.49 3.90 19.38
CA GLY A 181 -10.13 2.76 20.05
C GLY A 181 -11.02 1.91 19.14
N LEU A 182 -10.91 2.04 17.80
CA LEU A 182 -11.72 1.31 16.82
C LEU A 182 -11.29 -0.15 16.62
N PHE A 183 -10.67 -0.78 17.62
CA PHE A 183 -10.60 -2.23 17.60
C PHE A 183 -12.00 -2.78 17.80
N TYR A 184 -12.52 -3.45 16.75
CA TYR A 184 -13.43 -4.56 16.97
C TYR A 184 -12.83 -5.41 18.08
N SER A 185 -13.53 -5.47 19.21
CA SER A 185 -13.27 -6.46 20.23
C SER A 185 -13.30 -7.82 19.53
N GLU A 186 -12.19 -8.55 19.56
CA GLU A 186 -12.28 -10.00 19.37
C GLU A 186 -13.34 -10.50 20.35
N PRO A 187 -14.33 -11.29 19.91
CA PRO A 187 -15.26 -11.91 20.84
C PRO A 187 -14.42 -12.79 21.76
N THR A 188 -14.24 -12.33 22.98
CA THR A 188 -13.57 -13.08 24.03
C THR A 188 -14.50 -14.25 24.32
N ILE A 189 -14.24 -15.40 23.71
CA ILE A 189 -14.87 -16.66 24.10
C ILE A 189 -14.43 -16.90 25.53
N ASN A 190 -15.32 -16.62 26.48
CA ASN A 190 -15.12 -16.84 27.90
C ASN A 190 -15.07 -18.36 28.15
N PRO A 191 -13.92 -18.97 28.48
CA PRO A 191 -13.82 -20.41 28.70
C PRO A 191 -14.21 -20.78 30.13
N ARG A 192 -15.30 -20.22 30.66
CA ARG A 192 -15.84 -20.55 31.99
C ARG A 192 -17.35 -20.67 31.98
N ARG A 193 -17.84 -21.73 31.34
CA ARG A 193 -19.00 -22.51 31.81
C ARG A 193 -18.77 -23.98 31.47
N VAL A 194 -17.85 -24.59 32.20
CA VAL A 194 -17.97 -26.01 32.56
C VAL A 194 -18.27 -26.00 34.05
N PHE A 195 -19.54 -26.19 34.39
CA PHE A 195 -19.95 -26.73 35.69
C PHE A 195 -21.21 -27.56 35.45
N PHE A 196 -20.98 -28.87 35.52
CA PHE A 196 -21.85 -30.03 35.75
C PHE A 196 -23.20 -30.11 35.02
#